data_AF-A0A2S0I8J4-F1
#
_entry.id   AF-A0A2S0I8J4-F1
#
_cell.length_a   1.000
_cell.length_b   1.000
_cell.length_c   1.000
_cell.angle_alpha   90.00
_cell.angle_beta   90.00
_cell.angle_gamma   90.00
#
_symmetry.space_group_name_H-M   'P 1'
#
loop_
_entity.id
_entity.type
_entity.pdbx_description
1 polymer ?
#
loop_
_entity_poly.entity_id
_entity_poly.type
_entity_poly.pdbx_seq_one_letter_code
_entity_poly.pdbx_strand_id
1 'polypeptide(L)'
;MRTRFSVELLYLIAGPLIWLAHFLFIYIVNALACARSALTGLWLGLPVSSWIIVAGSAAALAGMALAAWRQRARVRAQGSPPFHAWLCAALCWLSAVAVVWETLPVFLMAACL
;
A
#
# COMPACT_ATOMS: atom_id res chain seq x y z
N MET A 1 24.77 -4.92 17.15
CA MET A 1 23.69 -5.94 17.04
C MET A 1 22.30 -5.31 16.98
N ARG A 2 21.98 -4.29 17.78
CA ARG A 2 20.64 -3.65 17.86
C ARG A 2 20.10 -3.08 16.53
N THR A 3 20.95 -2.52 15.67
CA THR A 3 20.54 -1.94 14.37
C THR A 3 20.13 -2.98 13.33
N ARG A 4 20.73 -4.17 13.32
CA ARG A 4 20.37 -5.24 12.38
C ARG A 4 18.98 -5.81 12.68
N PHE A 5 18.64 -5.96 13.96
CA PHE A 5 17.32 -6.45 14.38
C PHE A 5 16.20 -5.48 14.00
N SER A 6 16.36 -4.18 14.24
CA SER A 6 15.35 -3.18 13.88
C SER A 6 15.09 -3.12 12.37
N VAL A 7 16.13 -3.29 11.56
CA VAL A 7 15.99 -3.30 10.10
C VAL A 7 15.27 -4.56 9.61
N GLU A 8 15.58 -5.74 10.15
CA GLU A 8 14.85 -6.97 9.83
C GLU A 8 13.37 -6.87 10.22
N LEU A 9 13.08 -6.35 11.41
CA LEU A 9 11.71 -6.13 11.85
C LEU A 9 10.96 -5.17 10.93
N LEU A 10 11.59 -4.06 10.52
CA LEU A 10 11.02 -3.10 9.58
C LEU A 10 10.68 -3.73 8.23
N TYR A 11 11.55 -4.58 7.68
CA TYR A 11 11.23 -5.30 6.44
C TYR A 11 10.10 -6.31 6.64
N LEU A 12 10.04 -6.96 7.80
CA LEU A 12 9.00 -7.93 8.10
C LEU A 12 7.60 -7.29 8.13
N ILE A 13 7.48 -6.12 8.77
CA ILE A 13 6.22 -5.39 8.89
C ILE A 13 6.00 -4.35 7.78
N ALA A 14 6.86 -4.33 6.76
CA ALA A 14 6.78 -3.35 5.68
C ALA A 14 5.43 -3.39 4.94
N GLY A 15 4.92 -4.60 4.64
CA GLY A 15 3.61 -4.77 4.01
C GLY A 15 2.48 -4.10 4.81
N PRO A 16 2.28 -4.46 6.09
CA PRO A 16 1.29 -3.83 6.96
C PRO A 16 1.48 -2.32 7.13
N LEU A 17 2.72 -1.82 7.20
CA LEU A 17 2.99 -0.38 7.29
C LEU A 17 2.58 0.37 6.02
N ILE A 18 2.88 -0.20 4.84
CA ILE A 18 2.48 0.39 3.56
C ILE A 18 0.96 0.40 3.44
N TRP A 19 0.31 -0.70 3.84
CA TRP A 19 -1.15 -0.77 3.87
C TRP A 19 -1.76 0.29 4.80
N LEU A 20 -1.26 0.43 6.03
CA LEU A 20 -1.75 1.43 6.97
C LEU A 20 -1.61 2.87 6.41
N ALA A 21 -0.46 3.17 5.81
CA ALA A 21 -0.22 4.47 5.19
C ALA A 21 -1.17 4.71 3.99
N HIS A 22 -1.41 3.68 3.18
CA HIS A 22 -2.33 3.73 2.05
C HIS A 22 -3.80 3.90 2.50
N PHE A 23 -4.23 3.18 3.53
CA PHE A 23 -5.56 3.32 4.11
C PHE A 23 -5.80 4.77 4.61
N LEU A 24 -4.85 5.31 5.37
CA LEU A 24 -4.92 6.70 5.84
C LEU A 24 -4.96 7.70 4.68
N PHE A 25 -4.15 7.44 3.64
CA PHE A 25 -4.12 8.26 2.43
C PHE A 25 -5.48 8.28 1.71
N ILE A 26 -6.10 7.12 1.48
CA ILE A 26 -7.44 7.05 0.87
C ILE A 26 -8.44 7.86 1.69
N TYR A 27 -8.41 7.71 3.01
CA TYR A 27 -9.33 8.39 3.91
C TYR A 27 -9.20 9.92 3.82
N ILE A 28 -7.96 10.42 3.82
CA ILE A 28 -7.67 11.86 3.69
C ILE A 28 -8.13 12.37 2.31
N VAL A 29 -7.84 11.64 1.23
CA VAL A 29 -8.24 12.04 -0.12
C VAL A 29 -9.76 12.12 -0.25
N ASN A 30 -10.49 11.16 0.32
CA ASN A 30 -11.96 11.19 0.34
C ASN A 30 -12.50 12.37 1.16
N ALA A 31 -11.94 12.63 2.35
CA ALA A 31 -12.35 13.79 3.16
C ALA A 31 -12.11 15.12 2.42
N LEU A 32 -10.97 15.25 1.73
CA LEU A 32 -10.66 16.42 0.90
C LEU A 32 -11.59 16.53 -0.31
N ALA A 33 -11.95 15.41 -0.93
CA ALA A 33 -12.90 15.39 -2.05
C ALA A 33 -14.26 15.97 -1.64
N CYS A 34 -14.72 15.68 -0.41
CA CYS A 34 -15.98 16.27 0.08
C CYS A 34 -15.85 17.73 0.49
N ALA A 35 -14.67 18.17 0.93
CA ALA A 35 -14.44 19.57 1.29
C ALA A 35 -14.14 20.49 0.09
N ARG A 36 -13.71 19.94 -1.07
CA ARG A 36 -13.21 20.70 -2.22
C ARG A 36 -13.85 20.24 -3.53
N SER A 37 -14.66 21.10 -4.14
CA SER A 37 -15.31 20.85 -5.44
C SER A 37 -14.36 20.61 -6.61
N ALA A 38 -13.10 21.05 -6.51
CA ALA A 38 -12.08 20.78 -7.54
C ALA A 38 -11.73 19.29 -7.65
N LEU A 39 -11.91 18.51 -6.59
CA LEU A 39 -11.61 17.08 -6.55
C LEU A 39 -12.80 16.20 -6.98
N THR A 40 -14.00 16.79 -7.04
CA THR A 40 -15.21 16.15 -7.59
C THR A 40 -15.36 16.35 -9.10
N GLY A 41 -14.47 17.13 -9.73
CA GLY A 41 -14.42 17.27 -11.18
C GLY A 41 -14.20 15.92 -11.86
N LEU A 42 -14.99 15.64 -12.89
CA LEU A 42 -14.88 14.40 -13.67
C LEU A 42 -13.72 14.51 -14.66
N TRP A 43 -12.83 13.53 -14.63
CA TRP A 43 -11.75 13.36 -15.59
C TRP A 43 -11.74 11.91 -16.09
N LEU A 44 -11.90 11.74 -17.41
CA LEU A 44 -12.05 10.42 -18.06
C LEU A 44 -13.17 9.56 -17.45
N GLY A 45 -14.28 10.18 -17.04
CA GLY A 45 -15.46 9.48 -16.50
C GLY A 45 -15.40 9.13 -15.01
N LEU A 46 -14.30 9.47 -14.31
CA LEU A 46 -14.16 9.29 -12.86
C LEU A 46 -13.77 10.60 -12.17
N PRO A 47 -14.12 10.81 -10.89
CA PRO A 47 -13.62 11.95 -10.11
C PRO A 47 -12.08 12.00 -10.08
N VAL A 48 -11.50 13.20 -10.04
CA VAL A 48 -10.04 13.36 -9.88
C VAL A 48 -9.54 12.67 -8.61
N SER A 49 -10.32 12.68 -7.52
CA SER A 49 -10.00 11.94 -6.29
C SER A 49 -9.83 10.43 -6.53
N SER A 50 -10.65 9.83 -7.39
CA SER A 50 -10.55 8.41 -7.76
C SER A 50 -9.21 8.09 -8.43
N TRP A 51 -8.75 8.93 -9.37
CA TRP A 51 -7.45 8.76 -10.01
C TRP A 51 -6.28 8.87 -9.03
N ILE A 52 -6.37 9.80 -8.06
CA ILE A 52 -5.36 9.95 -7.00
C ILE A 52 -5.30 8.67 -6.15
N ILE A 53 -6.46 8.10 -5.79
CA ILE A 53 -6.51 6.84 -5.04
C ILE A 53 -5.92 5.69 -5.86
N VAL A 54 -6.29 5.56 -7.14
CA VAL A 54 -5.72 4.50 -8.01
C VAL A 54 -4.20 4.63 -8.10
N ALA A 55 -3.68 5.84 -8.31
CA ALA A 55 -2.24 6.07 -8.38
C ALA A 55 -1.54 5.74 -7.05
N GLY A 56 -2.12 6.15 -5.90
CA GLY A 56 -1.61 5.82 -4.58
C GLY A 56 -1.61 4.31 -4.31
N SER A 57 -2.61 3.60 -4.83
CA SER A 57 -2.74 2.14 -4.69
C SER A 57 -1.71 1.41 -5.53
N ALA A 58 -1.49 1.84 -6.77
CA ALA A 58 -0.42 1.33 -7.61
C ALA A 58 0.96 1.53 -6.97
N ALA A 59 1.19 2.70 -6.37
CA ALA A 59 2.43 2.98 -5.63
C ALA A 59 2.59 2.08 -4.39
N ALA A 60 1.52 1.85 -3.63
CA ALA A 60 1.54 0.93 -2.48
C ALA A 60 1.88 -0.50 -2.90
N LEU A 61 1.23 -1.03 -3.95
CA LEU A 61 1.50 -2.36 -4.49
C LEU A 61 2.95 -2.50 -5.00
N ALA A 62 3.44 -1.48 -5.72
CA ALA A 62 4.83 -1.44 -6.17
C ALA A 62 5.81 -1.43 -4.98
N GLY A 63 5.49 -0.67 -3.92
CA GLY A 63 6.27 -0.64 -2.67
C GLY A 63 6.33 -2.00 -1.99
N MET A 64 5.21 -2.71 -1.89
CA MET A 64 5.13 -4.05 -1.31
C MET A 64 5.92 -5.07 -2.14
N ALA A 65 5.81 -5.03 -3.46
CA ALA A 65 6.59 -5.88 -4.36
C ALA A 65 8.10 -5.64 -4.22
N LEU A 66 8.51 -4.37 -4.15
CA LEU A 66 9.90 -3.99 -3.94
C LEU A 66 10.42 -4.44 -2.56
N ALA A 67 9.61 -4.31 -1.51
CA ALA A 67 9.96 -4.76 -0.16
C ALA A 67 10.18 -6.29 -0.12
N ALA A 68 9.26 -7.06 -0.70
CA ALA A 68 9.37 -8.51 -0.79
C ALA A 68 10.59 -8.94 -1.63
N TRP A 69 10.85 -8.27 -2.76
CA TRP A 69 12.02 -8.57 -3.59
C TRP A 69 13.34 -8.27 -2.86
N ARG A 70 13.44 -7.11 -2.22
CA ARG A 70 14.63 -6.74 -1.43
C ARG A 70 14.87 -7.69 -0.27
N GLN A 71 13.83 -8.12 0.41
CA GLN A 71 13.98 -9.04 1.53
C GLN A 71 14.42 -10.44 1.06
N ARG A 72 13.90 -10.92 -0.06
CA ARG A 72 14.40 -12.15 -0.71
C ARG A 72 15.87 -12.04 -1.10
N ALA A 73 16.30 -10.92 -1.69
CA ALA A 73 17.69 -10.70 -2.05
C ALA A 73 18.61 -10.68 -0.82
N ARG A 74 18.18 -10.06 0.28
CA ARG A 74 18.92 -10.00 1.54
C ARG A 74 19.09 -11.36 2.20
N VAL A 75 18.01 -12.15 2.29
CA VAL A 75 18.05 -13.49 2.87
C VAL A 75 18.99 -14.40 2.08
N ARG A 76 18.96 -14.33 0.73
CA ARG A 76 19.90 -15.05 -0.14
C ARG A 76 21.35 -14.63 0.09
N ALA A 77 21.62 -13.32 0.14
CA ALA A 77 22.98 -12.80 0.32
C ALA A 77 23.58 -13.12 1.70
N GLN A 78 22.75 -13.19 2.74
CA GLN A 78 23.19 -13.40 4.12
C GLN A 78 23.11 -14.87 4.58
N GLY A 79 22.66 -15.79 3.73
CA GLY A 79 22.44 -17.19 4.11
C GLY A 79 21.46 -17.38 5.27
N SER A 80 20.54 -16.42 5.45
CA SER A 80 19.61 -16.40 6.57
C SER A 80 18.43 -17.37 6.36
N PRO A 81 17.67 -17.71 7.42
CA PRO A 81 16.53 -18.64 7.28
C PRO A 81 15.51 -18.12 6.26
N PRO A 82 15.02 -18.98 5.34
CA PRO A 82 14.06 -18.60 4.31
C PRO A 82 12.71 -18.14 4.88
N PHE A 83 12.44 -18.50 6.15
CA PHE A 83 11.22 -18.11 6.88
C PHE A 83 10.97 -16.60 6.88
N HIS A 84 11.99 -15.76 7.08
CA HIS A 84 11.81 -14.31 7.11
C HIS A 84 11.36 -13.74 5.76
N ALA A 85 11.92 -14.27 4.66
CA ALA A 85 11.51 -13.88 3.31
C ALA A 85 10.10 -14.37 2.98
N TRP A 86 9.74 -15.57 3.44
CA TRP A 86 8.40 -16.13 3.25
C TRP A 86 7.36 -15.34 4.04
N LEU A 87 7.60 -15.06 5.32
CA LEU A 87 6.70 -14.31 6.19
C LEU A 87 6.51 -12.87 5.69
N CYS A 88 7.59 -12.18 5.30
CA CYS A 88 7.51 -10.86 4.68
C CYS A 88 6.65 -10.88 3.40
N ALA A 89 6.84 -11.89 2.54
CA ALA A 89 6.05 -12.03 1.31
C ALA A 89 4.58 -12.33 1.60
N ALA A 90 4.27 -13.18 2.58
CA ALA A 90 2.90 -13.49 2.98
C ALA A 90 2.18 -12.24 3.53
N LEU A 91 2.86 -11.46 4.38
CA LEU A 91 2.33 -10.19 4.90
C LEU A 91 2.14 -9.16 3.79
N CYS A 92 3.10 -9.01 2.87
CA CYS A 92 2.94 -8.12 1.71
C CYS A 92 1.77 -8.55 0.82
N TRP A 93 1.57 -9.85 0.61
CA TRP A 93 0.46 -10.36 -0.18
C TRP A 93 -0.88 -10.10 0.49
N LEU A 94 -1.00 -10.37 1.79
CA LEU A 94 -2.22 -10.10 2.56
C LEU A 94 -2.55 -8.59 2.55
N SER A 95 -1.54 -7.74 2.75
CA SER A 95 -1.68 -6.29 2.66
C SER A 95 -2.07 -5.81 1.26
N ALA A 96 -1.54 -6.43 0.20
CA ALA A 96 -1.92 -6.12 -1.17
C ALA A 96 -3.38 -6.45 -1.45
N VAL A 97 -3.88 -7.59 -0.93
CA VAL A 97 -5.32 -7.93 -1.02
C VAL A 97 -6.17 -6.88 -0.32
N ALA A 98 -5.76 -6.41 0.86
CA ALA A 98 -6.46 -5.35 1.57
C ALA A 98 -6.48 -4.03 0.79
N VAL A 99 -5.34 -3.62 0.21
CA VAL A 99 -5.25 -2.45 -0.69
C VAL A 99 -6.22 -2.58 -1.86
N VAL A 100 -6.24 -3.72 -2.55
CA VAL A 100 -7.16 -3.96 -3.68
C VAL A 100 -8.60 -3.87 -3.22
N TRP A 101 -8.93 -4.49 -2.09
CA TRP A 101 -10.27 -4.44 -1.51
C TRP A 101 -10.73 -3.01 -1.19
N GLU A 102 -9.88 -2.19 -0.58
CA GLU A 102 -10.16 -0.80 -0.23
C GLU A 102 -10.29 0.12 -1.44
N THR A 103 -9.73 -0.27 -2.58
CA THR A 103 -9.84 0.48 -3.83
C THR A 103 -11.09 0.17 -4.64
N LEU A 104 -11.77 -0.95 -4.38
CA LEU A 104 -12.99 -1.32 -5.10
C LEU A 104 -14.10 -0.26 -5.00
N PRO A 105 -14.40 0.34 -3.83
CA PRO A 105 -15.46 1.34 -3.69
C PRO A 105 -15.27 2.56 -4.60
N VAL A 106 -14.04 2.90 -4.98
CA VAL A 106 -13.71 4.03 -5.86
C VAL A 106 -14.39 3.92 -7.24
N PHE A 107 -14.67 2.70 -7.68
CA PHE A 107 -15.35 2.42 -8.95
C PHE A 107 -16.86 2.22 -8.80
N LEU A 108 -17.35 1.99 -7.58
CA LEU A 108 -18.74 1.63 -7.29
C LEU A 108 -19.55 2.80 -6.72
N MET A 109 -18.89 3.72 -6.02
CA MET A 109 -19.53 4.75 -5.21
C MET A 109 -18.94 6.12 -5.54
N ALA A 110 -19.77 7.16 -5.52
CA ALA A 110 -19.28 8.54 -5.49
C ALA A 110 -18.65 8.83 -4.11
N ALA A 111 -17.58 9.63 -4.09
CA ALA A 111 -16.88 9.99 -2.85
C ALA A 111 -17.78 10.75 -1.85
N CYS A 112 -18.75 11.50 -2.36
CA CYS A 112 -19.68 12.30 -1.57
C CYS A 112 -21.06 12.22 -2.22
N LEU A 113 -22.09 12.02 -1.39
CA LEU A 113 -23.51 12.02 -1.74
C LEU A 113 -24.14 13.35 -1.33
#